data_AF-X0XYQ9-F1
#
_entry.id   AF-X0XYQ9-F1
#
_cell.length_a   1.000
_cell.length_b   1.000
_cell.length_c   1.000
_cell.angle_alpha   90.00
_cell.angle_beta   90.00
_cell.angle_gamma   90.00
#
_symmetry.space_group_name_H-M   'P 1'
#
loop_
_entity.id
_entity.type
_entity.pdbx_description
1 polymer ?
#
loop_
_entity_poly.entity_id
_entity_poly.type
_entity_poly.pdbx_seq_one_letter_code
_entity_poly.pdbx_strand_id
1 'polypeptide(L)'
;MGCASSYDAQGQKIAKNFSRILKEAGVNFGILENETCSGHEAKRMGETGLFAYLSEANMGMFKEAGVDHIVTGDPHSFYSFTQEYPDNGKGLKVQHYVQFLNKLVDEEKLQLPTEVNKTVTYHDPCYLGRHSEVFEEPRNLIQKVPGVTLVEMENVKADSDCCGMGGGRMWMEPPKSLLSSQAIAEKRVHQALDTGAEVLLTACP
;
A
#
# COMPACT_ATOMS: atom_id res chain seq x y z
N MET A 1 -6.59 8.73 -2.76
CA MET A 1 -5.98 8.71 -1.42
C MET A 1 -6.36 7.46 -0.65
N GLY A 2 -7.64 7.05 -0.72
CA GLY A 2 -8.13 5.89 0.03
C GLY A 2 -8.54 6.24 1.46
N CYS A 3 -9.23 5.33 2.13
CA CYS A 3 -9.89 5.63 3.41
C CYS A 3 -8.91 5.93 4.54
N ALA A 4 -7.85 5.12 4.70
CA ALA A 4 -6.87 5.31 5.78
C ALA A 4 -6.18 6.69 5.68
N SER A 5 -5.74 7.08 4.49
CA SER A 5 -5.10 8.38 4.27
C SER A 5 -6.02 9.58 4.46
N SER A 6 -7.33 9.40 4.29
CA SER A 6 -8.31 10.48 4.41
C SER A 6 -8.84 10.63 5.84
N TYR A 7 -9.03 9.52 6.58
CA TYR A 7 -9.69 9.53 7.90
C TYR A 7 -8.77 9.23 9.10
N ASP A 8 -7.69 8.46 8.92
CA ASP A 8 -6.76 8.16 10.01
C ASP A 8 -5.66 9.23 10.15
N ALA A 9 -5.34 9.63 11.38
CA ALA A 9 -4.38 10.70 11.65
C ALA A 9 -2.94 10.33 11.24
N GLN A 10 -2.56 9.06 11.29
CA GLN A 10 -1.26 8.60 10.80
C GLN A 10 -1.28 8.47 9.28
N GLY A 11 -2.37 7.93 8.71
CA GLY A 11 -2.60 7.90 7.26
C GLY A 11 -2.49 9.27 6.61
N GLN A 12 -3.07 10.31 7.22
CA GLN A 12 -2.97 11.69 6.74
C GLN A 12 -1.52 12.19 6.68
N LYS A 13 -0.63 11.74 7.58
CA LYS A 13 0.80 12.09 7.50
C LYS A 13 1.47 11.41 6.30
N ILE A 14 1.13 10.15 6.02
CA ILE A 14 1.63 9.43 4.83
C ILE A 14 1.24 10.18 3.56
N ALA A 15 -0.04 10.54 3.43
CA ALA A 15 -0.56 11.33 2.31
C ALA A 15 0.15 12.69 2.15
N LYS A 16 0.33 13.44 3.24
CA LYS A 16 1.03 14.73 3.22
C LYS A 16 2.49 14.57 2.79
N ASN A 17 3.19 13.57 3.32
CA ASN A 17 4.59 13.29 2.95
C ASN A 17 4.70 12.89 1.48
N PHE A 18 3.81 12.04 0.99
CA PHE A 18 3.80 11.67 -0.43
C PHE A 18 3.54 12.90 -1.32
N SER A 19 2.60 13.78 -0.96
CA SER A 19 2.37 15.02 -1.70
C SER A 19 3.60 15.94 -1.75
N ARG A 20 4.42 15.97 -0.69
CA ARG A 20 5.66 16.75 -0.65
C ARG A 20 6.72 16.16 -1.58
N ILE A 21 6.87 14.83 -1.57
CA ILE A 21 7.76 14.11 -2.47
C ILE A 21 7.37 14.36 -3.94
N LEU A 22 6.08 14.30 -4.26
CA LEU A 22 5.59 14.58 -5.61
C LEU A 22 5.89 16.01 -6.07
N LYS A 23 5.69 17.00 -5.18
CA LYS A 23 6.03 18.41 -5.46
C LYS A 23 7.51 18.61 -5.70
N GLU A 24 8.36 18.00 -4.88
CA GLU A 24 9.82 18.06 -5.03
C GLU A 24 10.28 17.42 -6.34
N ALA A 25 9.65 16.31 -6.73
CA ALA A 25 9.91 15.64 -8.00
C ALA A 25 9.31 16.35 -9.23
N GLY A 26 8.71 17.54 -9.05
CA GLY A 26 8.10 18.31 -10.13
C GLY A 26 6.90 17.62 -10.80
N VAL A 27 6.26 16.66 -10.11
CA VAL A 27 5.10 15.93 -10.62
C VAL A 27 3.86 16.81 -10.48
N ASN A 28 3.12 17.00 -11.57
CA ASN A 28 1.79 17.58 -11.53
C ASN A 28 0.78 16.50 -11.12
N PHE A 29 0.07 16.70 -10.01
CA PHE A 29 -0.91 15.75 -9.49
C PHE A 29 -2.15 16.45 -8.96
N GLY A 30 -3.26 15.72 -8.96
CA GLY A 30 -4.53 16.14 -8.36
C GLY A 30 -5.08 15.07 -7.42
N ILE A 31 -6.08 15.46 -6.64
CA ILE A 31 -6.93 14.54 -5.86
C ILE A 31 -8.37 14.71 -6.33
N LEU A 32 -9.16 13.66 -6.28
CA LEU A 32 -10.60 13.74 -6.56
C LEU A 32 -11.30 14.27 -5.31
N GLU A 33 -12.09 15.33 -5.47
CA GLU A 33 -12.81 15.98 -4.35
C GLU A 33 -13.81 15.03 -3.69
N ASN A 34 -14.49 14.22 -4.49
CA ASN A 34 -15.52 13.28 -4.05
C ASN A 34 -15.06 11.82 -4.12
N GLU A 35 -13.77 11.54 -3.90
CA GLU A 35 -13.28 10.16 -3.91
C GLU A 35 -14.05 9.27 -2.91
N THR A 36 -14.33 8.03 -3.30
CA THR A 36 -14.98 7.05 -2.41
C THR A 36 -14.06 5.88 -2.11
N CYS A 37 -14.48 5.00 -1.20
CA CYS A 37 -13.76 3.77 -0.89
C CYS A 37 -13.56 2.91 -2.14
N SER A 38 -12.43 2.19 -2.22
CA SER A 38 -12.21 1.20 -3.28
C SER A 38 -13.22 0.04 -3.23
N GLY A 39 -13.89 -0.16 -2.09
CA GLY A 39 -14.82 -1.27 -1.84
C GLY A 39 -14.14 -2.57 -1.46
N HIS A 40 -12.80 -2.61 -1.38
CA HIS A 40 -12.02 -3.82 -1.12
C HIS A 40 -12.52 -4.58 0.12
N GLU A 41 -12.61 -3.91 1.28
CA GLU A 41 -13.02 -4.56 2.52
C GLU A 41 -14.49 -4.99 2.51
N ALA A 42 -15.38 -4.23 1.86
CA ALA A 42 -16.77 -4.63 1.69
C ALA A 42 -16.86 -5.99 0.98
N LYS A 43 -16.12 -6.15 -0.13
CA LYS A 43 -16.05 -7.42 -0.85
C LYS A 43 -15.51 -8.55 0.03
N ARG A 44 -14.44 -8.32 0.80
CA ARG A 44 -13.85 -9.35 1.67
C ARG A 44 -14.73 -9.75 2.84
N MET A 45 -15.58 -8.85 3.32
CA MET A 45 -16.59 -9.15 4.35
C MET A 45 -17.87 -9.77 3.78
N GLY A 46 -17.97 -9.96 2.46
CA GLY A 46 -19.11 -10.61 1.79
C GLY A 46 -20.12 -9.66 1.17
N GLU A 47 -19.95 -8.34 1.33
CA GLU A 47 -20.82 -7.30 0.76
C GLU A 47 -20.50 -7.03 -0.72
N THR A 48 -20.71 -8.06 -1.54
CA THR A 48 -20.43 -8.01 -2.99
C THR A 48 -21.28 -7.00 -3.75
N GLY A 49 -22.53 -6.76 -3.30
CA GLY A 49 -23.41 -5.75 -3.88
C GLY A 49 -22.90 -4.32 -3.65
N LEU A 50 -22.40 -4.03 -2.44
CA LEU A 50 -21.78 -2.75 -2.14
C LEU A 50 -20.48 -2.55 -2.94
N PHE A 51 -19.67 -3.59 -3.07
CA PHE A 51 -18.48 -3.54 -3.93
C PHE A 51 -18.83 -3.21 -5.39
N ALA A 52 -19.83 -3.88 -5.96
CA ALA A 52 -20.29 -3.61 -7.33
C ALA A 52 -20.71 -2.13 -7.49
N TYR A 53 -21.56 -1.63 -6.59
CA TYR A 53 -21.98 -0.23 -6.59
C TYR A 53 -20.80 0.76 -6.51
N LEU A 54 -19.87 0.55 -5.57
CA LEU A 54 -18.72 1.43 -5.38
C LEU A 54 -17.76 1.39 -6.59
N SER A 55 -17.49 0.20 -7.13
CA SER A 55 -16.60 0.05 -8.27
C SER A 55 -17.17 0.71 -9.54
N GLU A 56 -18.47 0.56 -9.81
CA GLU A 56 -19.15 1.23 -10.93
C GLU A 56 -19.13 2.75 -10.76
N ALA A 57 -19.46 3.24 -9.56
CA ALA A 57 -19.43 4.68 -9.25
C ALA A 57 -18.03 5.29 -9.41
N ASN A 58 -16.99 4.61 -8.91
CA ASN A 58 -15.61 5.05 -9.06
C ASN A 58 -15.16 5.06 -10.52
N MET A 59 -15.50 4.04 -11.32
CA MET A 59 -15.20 4.03 -12.75
C MET A 59 -15.88 5.17 -13.50
N GLY A 60 -17.14 5.49 -13.16
CA GLY A 60 -17.85 6.64 -13.70
C GLY A 60 -17.15 7.96 -13.37
N MET A 61 -16.76 8.13 -12.10
CA MET A 61 -16.04 9.32 -11.63
C MET A 61 -14.68 9.48 -12.30
N PHE A 62 -13.90 8.40 -12.42
CA PHE A 62 -12.59 8.44 -13.10
C PHE A 62 -12.74 8.85 -14.56
N LYS A 63 -13.75 8.33 -15.25
CA LYS A 63 -14.04 8.68 -16.63
C LYS A 63 -14.47 10.15 -16.78
N GLU A 64 -15.36 10.64 -15.92
CA GLU A 64 -15.83 12.04 -15.94
C GLU A 64 -14.69 13.02 -15.68
N ALA A 65 -13.82 12.69 -14.72
CA ALA A 65 -12.64 13.49 -14.40
C ALA A 65 -11.49 13.34 -15.41
N GLY A 66 -11.63 12.48 -16.44
CA GLY A 66 -10.59 12.23 -17.43
C GLY A 66 -9.32 11.60 -16.86
N VAL A 67 -9.44 10.81 -15.79
CA VAL A 67 -8.32 10.13 -15.14
C VAL A 67 -7.85 8.98 -16.01
N ASP A 68 -6.59 9.02 -16.41
CA ASP A 68 -5.91 7.95 -17.15
C ASP A 68 -4.78 7.29 -16.35
N HIS A 69 -4.25 7.98 -15.33
CA HIS A 69 -3.19 7.49 -14.45
C HIS A 69 -3.51 7.72 -12.97
N ILE A 70 -3.61 6.63 -12.20
CA ILE A 70 -3.80 6.61 -10.76
C ILE A 70 -2.52 6.13 -10.09
N VAL A 71 -2.05 6.87 -9.08
CA VAL A 71 -1.01 6.41 -8.14
C VAL A 71 -1.64 6.28 -6.76
N THR A 72 -1.65 5.07 -6.21
CA THR A 72 -2.25 4.77 -4.90
C THR A 72 -1.21 4.42 -3.85
N GLY A 73 -1.44 4.88 -2.63
CA GLY A 73 -0.65 4.55 -1.43
C GLY A 73 -1.06 3.25 -0.76
N ASP A 74 -2.21 2.68 -1.15
CA ASP A 74 -2.83 1.52 -0.50
C ASP A 74 -2.81 0.31 -1.46
N PRO A 75 -2.21 -0.83 -1.05
CA PRO A 75 -2.14 -2.02 -1.87
C PRO A 75 -3.50 -2.71 -2.04
N HIS A 76 -4.45 -2.52 -1.12
CA HIS A 76 -5.80 -3.06 -1.27
C HIS A 76 -6.54 -2.38 -2.43
N SER A 77 -6.50 -1.05 -2.45
CA SER A 77 -7.03 -0.26 -3.56
C SER A 77 -6.29 -0.56 -4.88
N PHE A 78 -4.97 -0.73 -4.84
CA PHE A 78 -4.19 -1.14 -6.02
C PHE A 78 -4.70 -2.46 -6.62
N TYR A 79 -4.86 -3.49 -5.78
CA TYR A 79 -5.39 -4.78 -6.22
C TYR A 79 -6.81 -4.67 -6.76
N SER A 80 -7.72 -3.98 -6.05
CA SER A 80 -9.09 -3.83 -6.53
C SER A 80 -9.16 -3.10 -7.88
N PHE A 81 -8.43 -1.99 -8.05
CA PHE A 81 -8.45 -1.23 -9.31
C PHE A 81 -7.90 -2.03 -10.49
N THR A 82 -6.90 -2.88 -10.26
CA THR A 82 -6.21 -3.60 -11.35
C THR A 82 -6.77 -4.99 -11.64
N GLN A 83 -7.42 -5.63 -10.66
CA GLN A 83 -7.84 -7.04 -10.78
C GLN A 83 -9.33 -7.27 -10.58
N GLU A 84 -10.06 -6.35 -9.94
CA GLU A 84 -11.43 -6.62 -9.50
C GLU A 84 -12.47 -5.62 -10.00
N TYR A 85 -12.04 -4.44 -10.42
CA TYR A 85 -12.93 -3.44 -11.00
C TYR A 85 -13.46 -3.90 -12.36
N PRO A 86 -14.59 -3.35 -12.84
CA PRO A 86 -15.13 -3.67 -14.15
C PRO A 86 -14.04 -3.63 -15.24
N ASP A 87 -14.04 -4.64 -16.12
CA ASP A 87 -13.01 -4.86 -17.14
C ASP A 87 -11.56 -4.87 -16.61
N ASN A 88 -11.36 -5.27 -15.35
CA ASN A 88 -10.07 -5.24 -14.64
C ASN A 88 -9.42 -3.84 -14.68
N GLY A 89 -10.23 -2.78 -14.60
CA GLY A 89 -9.75 -1.40 -14.66
C GLY A 89 -9.18 -1.01 -16.02
N LYS A 90 -9.53 -1.72 -17.10
CA LYS A 90 -9.04 -1.44 -18.46
C LYS A 90 -9.20 0.04 -18.82
N GLY A 91 -8.13 0.62 -19.33
CA GLY A 91 -8.05 2.04 -19.69
C GLY A 91 -7.48 2.93 -18.58
N LEU A 92 -7.30 2.40 -17.37
CA LEU A 92 -6.60 3.07 -16.29
C LEU A 92 -5.19 2.50 -16.15
N LYS A 93 -4.19 3.38 -16.17
CA LYS A 93 -2.87 3.05 -15.68
C LYS A 93 -2.88 3.21 -14.16
N VAL A 94 -2.75 2.12 -13.41
CA VAL A 94 -2.69 2.18 -11.95
C VAL A 94 -1.31 1.73 -11.50
N GLN A 95 -0.69 2.49 -10.59
CA GLN A 95 0.57 2.13 -9.96
C GLN A 95 0.47 2.23 -8.44
N HIS A 96 1.13 1.31 -7.74
CA HIS A 96 1.41 1.53 -6.33
C HIS A 96 2.51 2.58 -6.16
N TYR A 97 2.48 3.36 -5.09
CA TYR A 97 3.42 4.47 -4.89
C TYR A 97 4.88 4.02 -4.92
N VAL A 98 5.22 2.82 -4.45
CA VAL A 98 6.60 2.28 -4.50
C VAL A 98 7.10 2.09 -5.93
N GLN A 99 6.22 1.68 -6.86
CA GLN A 99 6.57 1.52 -8.28
C GLN A 99 6.76 2.90 -8.91
N PHE A 100 5.90 3.85 -8.56
CA PHE A 100 6.00 5.22 -9.04
C PHE A 100 7.24 5.94 -8.52
N LEU A 101 7.58 5.77 -7.24
CA LEU A 101 8.79 6.36 -6.65
C LEU A 101 10.07 5.77 -7.25
N ASN A 102 10.14 4.46 -7.49
CA ASN A 102 11.28 3.89 -8.22
C ASN A 102 11.48 4.56 -9.56
N LYS A 103 10.41 4.71 -10.34
CA LYS A 103 10.45 5.41 -11.62
C LYS A 103 10.98 6.84 -11.47
N LEU A 104 10.53 7.60 -10.47
CA LEU A 104 10.99 8.98 -10.27
C LEU A 104 12.48 9.06 -9.88
N VAL A 105 12.96 8.09 -9.10
CA VAL A 105 14.39 8.01 -8.75
C VAL A 105 15.22 7.62 -9.97
N ASP A 106 14.76 6.66 -10.77
CA ASP A 106 15.45 6.21 -11.99
C ASP A 106 15.48 7.28 -13.08
N GLU A 107 14.46 8.16 -13.12
CA GLU A 107 14.42 9.34 -13.99
C GLU A 107 15.18 10.56 -13.40
N GLU A 108 15.88 10.39 -12.27
CA GLU A 108 16.61 11.45 -11.54
C GLU A 108 15.74 12.66 -11.13
N LYS A 109 14.41 12.49 -11.14
CA LYS A 109 13.44 13.52 -10.73
C LYS A 109 13.31 13.61 -9.22
N LEU A 110 13.53 12.51 -8.51
CA LEU A 110 13.52 12.47 -7.06
C LEU A 110 14.93 12.26 -6.53
N GLN A 111 15.45 13.27 -5.84
CA GLN A 111 16.71 13.17 -5.13
C GLN A 111 16.50 12.47 -3.78
N LEU A 112 17.29 11.45 -3.51
CA LEU A 112 17.25 10.75 -2.23
C LEU A 112 18.02 11.54 -1.16
N PRO A 113 17.67 11.37 0.13
CA PRO A 113 18.39 12.05 1.21
C PRO A 113 19.87 11.65 1.20
N THR A 114 20.73 12.56 1.69
CA THR A 114 22.18 12.38 1.65
C THR A 114 22.65 11.11 2.37
N GLU A 115 22.12 10.85 3.57
CA GLU A 115 22.48 9.67 4.35
C GLU A 115 21.48 9.46 5.49
N VAL A 116 21.00 8.23 5.70
CA VAL A 116 20.09 7.88 6.80
C VAL A 116 20.77 7.04 7.88
N ASN A 117 21.77 6.21 7.52
CA ASN A 117 22.54 5.36 8.44
C ASN A 117 21.68 4.54 9.40
N LYS A 118 20.80 3.69 8.81
CA LYS A 118 19.88 2.83 9.56
C LYS A 118 19.85 1.41 9.02
N THR A 119 19.77 0.46 9.94
CA THR A 119 19.38 -0.91 9.60
C THR A 119 17.86 -1.02 9.64
N VAL A 120 17.25 -1.46 8.54
CA VAL A 120 15.80 -1.53 8.38
C VAL A 120 15.39 -2.93 7.97
N THR A 121 14.16 -3.31 8.29
CA THR A 121 13.51 -4.52 7.76
C THR A 121 12.19 -4.15 7.09
N TYR A 122 11.67 -5.05 6.26
CA TYR A 122 10.48 -4.78 5.46
C TYR A 122 9.43 -5.88 5.61
N HIS A 123 8.20 -5.48 5.97
CA HIS A 123 7.04 -6.35 5.90
C HIS A 123 6.38 -6.23 4.52
N ASP A 124 6.35 -7.33 3.77
CA ASP A 124 5.61 -7.42 2.51
C ASP A 124 4.09 -7.43 2.77
N PRO A 125 3.34 -6.40 2.31
CA PRO A 125 1.89 -6.44 2.36
C PRO A 125 1.35 -7.54 1.46
N CYS A 126 0.39 -8.33 1.95
CA CYS A 126 -0.14 -9.46 1.21
C CYS A 126 -0.73 -9.06 -0.16
N TYR A 127 -1.46 -7.94 -0.25
CA TYR A 127 -2.05 -7.48 -1.51
C TYR A 127 -1.03 -6.87 -2.48
N LEU A 128 0.07 -6.32 -1.98
CA LEU A 128 1.13 -5.79 -2.83
C LEU A 128 2.00 -6.93 -3.37
N GLY A 129 2.44 -7.82 -2.48
CA GLY A 129 3.29 -8.96 -2.80
C GLY A 129 2.49 -10.14 -3.36
N ARG A 130 1.94 -10.98 -2.48
CA ARG A 130 1.31 -12.26 -2.86
C ARG A 130 0.23 -12.14 -3.94
N HIS A 131 -0.53 -11.04 -3.96
CA HIS A 131 -1.63 -10.87 -4.92
C HIS A 131 -1.29 -10.04 -6.16
N SER A 132 -0.29 -9.15 -6.09
CA SER A 132 0.04 -8.24 -7.20
C SER A 132 1.48 -8.35 -7.70
N GLU A 133 2.27 -9.26 -7.11
CA GLU A 133 3.63 -9.61 -7.49
C GLU A 133 4.66 -8.45 -7.43
N VAL A 134 4.37 -7.42 -6.64
CA VAL A 134 5.26 -6.28 -6.40
C VAL A 134 6.15 -6.57 -5.20
N PHE A 135 7.29 -7.22 -5.45
CA PHE A 135 8.23 -7.66 -4.41
C PHE A 135 9.55 -6.87 -4.41
N GLU A 136 10.10 -6.57 -5.58
CA GLU A 136 11.44 -5.98 -5.68
C GLU A 136 11.38 -4.46 -5.61
N GLU A 137 10.30 -3.82 -6.06
CA GLU A 137 10.19 -2.37 -6.07
C GLU A 137 10.36 -1.74 -4.66
N PRO A 138 9.71 -2.23 -3.59
CA PRO A 138 9.98 -1.71 -2.25
C PRO A 138 11.46 -1.86 -1.84
N ARG A 139 12.07 -3.01 -2.14
CA ARG A 139 13.46 -3.34 -1.76
C ARG A 139 14.47 -2.47 -2.53
N ASN A 140 14.28 -2.34 -3.84
CA ASN A 140 15.07 -1.48 -4.71
C ASN A 140 15.02 -0.02 -4.22
N LEU A 141 13.84 0.47 -3.84
CA LEU A 141 13.71 1.83 -3.33
C LEU A 141 14.45 2.03 -2.00
N ILE A 142 14.33 1.06 -1.08
CA ILE A 142 15.03 1.08 0.22
C ILE A 142 16.54 1.07 0.02
N GLN A 143 17.06 0.18 -0.83
CA GLN A 143 18.50 0.00 -1.06
C GLN A 143 19.15 1.16 -1.81
N LYS A 144 18.38 1.96 -2.56
CA LYS A 144 18.88 3.19 -3.18
C LYS A 144 19.15 4.31 -2.17
N VAL A 145 18.59 4.24 -0.95
CA VAL A 145 18.81 5.25 0.08
C VAL A 145 20.21 5.08 0.69
N PRO A 146 21.10 6.09 0.58
CA PRO A 146 22.46 5.98 1.11
C PRO A 146 22.49 5.74 2.63
N GLY A 147 23.35 4.82 3.05
CA GLY A 147 23.53 4.43 4.46
C GLY A 147 22.44 3.52 5.00
N VAL A 148 21.45 3.11 4.20
CA VAL A 148 20.43 2.14 4.65
C VAL A 148 20.92 0.71 4.42
N THR A 149 20.83 -0.12 5.46
CA THR A 149 21.07 -1.57 5.38
C THR A 149 19.74 -2.29 5.52
N LEU A 150 19.30 -2.99 4.47
CA LEU A 150 18.09 -3.82 4.53
C LEU A 150 18.45 -5.23 5.04
N VAL A 151 17.80 -5.63 6.13
CA VAL A 151 17.81 -7.01 6.65
C VAL A 151 16.41 -7.60 6.54
N GLU A 152 16.30 -8.78 5.94
CA GLU A 152 15.00 -9.43 5.74
C GLU A 152 14.56 -10.18 7.01
N MET A 153 13.25 -10.21 7.24
CA MET A 153 12.63 -11.10 8.25
C MET A 153 12.65 -12.56 7.81
N GLU A 154 12.30 -13.45 8.72
CA GLU A 154 11.81 -14.78 8.35
C GLU A 154 10.49 -14.64 7.55
N ASN A 155 10.34 -15.48 6.52
CA ASN A 155 9.18 -15.51 5.61
C ASN A 155 8.92 -14.14 4.94
N VAL A 156 9.31 -14.04 3.66
CA VAL A 156 9.26 -12.81 2.87
C VAL A 156 8.60 -13.06 1.53
N LYS A 157 8.30 -11.99 0.80
CA LYS A 157 7.68 -12.04 -0.53
C LYS A 157 6.37 -12.84 -0.49
N ALA A 158 6.21 -13.85 -1.34
CA ALA A 158 5.00 -14.68 -1.41
C ALA A 158 4.71 -15.42 -0.09
N ASP A 159 5.75 -15.76 0.66
CA ASP A 159 5.67 -16.48 1.92
C ASP A 159 5.46 -15.57 3.13
N SER A 160 5.43 -14.24 2.96
CA SER A 160 5.30 -13.31 4.09
C SER A 160 4.08 -13.58 4.96
N ASP A 161 4.32 -13.71 6.26
CA ASP A 161 3.25 -13.82 7.25
C ASP A 161 2.34 -12.58 7.19
N CYS A 162 1.05 -12.80 7.44
CA CYS A 162 0.04 -11.73 7.44
C CYS A 162 0.23 -10.80 8.64
N CYS A 163 -0.08 -9.50 8.49
CA CYS A 163 -0.15 -8.56 9.61
C CYS A 163 -1.35 -8.82 10.55
N GLY A 164 -2.33 -9.62 10.11
CA GLY A 164 -3.52 -9.99 10.87
C GLY A 164 -4.74 -9.08 10.68
N MET A 165 -4.63 -7.98 9.95
CA MET A 165 -5.66 -6.93 9.90
C MET A 165 -6.60 -6.98 8.66
N GLY A 166 -6.17 -7.59 7.57
CA GLY A 166 -6.95 -7.63 6.32
C GLY A 166 -8.20 -8.54 6.38
N GLY A 167 -9.11 -8.38 5.43
CA GLY A 167 -10.30 -9.23 5.29
C GLY A 167 -11.33 -8.99 6.40
N GLY A 168 -11.45 -7.74 6.84
CA GLY A 168 -12.31 -7.35 7.95
C GLY A 168 -11.85 -7.76 9.36
N ARG A 169 -10.71 -8.46 9.48
CA ARG A 169 -10.16 -8.94 10.76
C ARG A 169 -9.74 -7.82 11.72
N MET A 170 -9.54 -6.60 11.21
CA MET A 170 -9.34 -5.41 12.03
C MET A 170 -10.59 -5.04 12.86
N TRP A 171 -11.80 -5.33 12.37
CA TRP A 171 -13.06 -4.93 13.00
C TRP A 171 -13.85 -6.08 13.62
N MET A 172 -13.30 -7.31 13.54
CA MET A 172 -13.96 -8.51 14.03
C MET A 172 -13.10 -9.23 15.05
N GLU A 173 -13.71 -9.61 16.17
CA GLU A 173 -13.11 -10.54 17.11
C GLU A 173 -13.34 -11.97 16.60
N PRO A 174 -12.28 -12.75 16.31
CA PRO A 174 -12.47 -14.12 15.86
C PRO A 174 -12.94 -15.03 17.01
N PRO A 175 -13.55 -16.19 16.71
CA PRO A 175 -13.83 -17.20 17.71
C PRO A 175 -12.58 -17.57 18.50
N LYS A 176 -12.74 -17.93 19.78
CA LYS A 176 -11.63 -18.30 20.69
C LYS A 176 -10.75 -19.46 20.18
N SER A 177 -11.24 -20.24 19.21
CA SER A 177 -10.49 -21.32 18.56
C SER A 177 -9.48 -20.84 17.52
N LEU A 178 -9.51 -19.56 17.13
CA LEU A 178 -8.60 -18.95 16.16
C LEU A 178 -7.72 -17.91 16.84
N LEU A 179 -6.55 -17.65 16.27
CA LEU A 179 -5.68 -16.55 16.71
C LEU A 179 -6.39 -15.21 16.51
N SER A 180 -6.27 -14.32 17.49
CA SER A 180 -6.72 -12.93 17.36
C SER A 180 -5.85 -12.18 16.33
N SER A 181 -6.39 -11.10 15.77
CA SER A 181 -5.64 -10.22 14.86
C SER A 181 -4.42 -9.62 15.57
N GLN A 182 -4.56 -9.30 16.86
CA GLN A 182 -3.44 -8.83 17.69
C GLN A 182 -2.34 -9.89 17.84
N ALA A 183 -2.69 -11.15 18.13
CA ALA A 183 -1.68 -12.21 18.29
C ALA A 183 -0.88 -12.45 16.99
N ILE A 184 -1.54 -12.31 15.82
CA ILE A 184 -0.86 -12.40 14.52
C ILE A 184 0.07 -11.20 14.31
N ALA A 185 -0.40 -9.98 14.60
CA ALA A 185 0.40 -8.78 14.50
C ALA A 185 1.63 -8.84 15.42
N GLU A 186 1.46 -9.27 16.67
CA GLU A 186 2.54 -9.45 17.65
C GLU A 186 3.60 -10.44 17.13
N LYS A 187 3.17 -11.59 16.58
CA LYS A 187 4.10 -12.53 15.95
C LYS A 187 4.93 -11.85 14.86
N ARG A 188 4.30 -11.05 13.99
CA ARG A 188 5.00 -10.37 12.89
C ARG A 188 5.97 -9.30 13.41
N VAL A 189 5.61 -8.59 14.48
CA VAL A 189 6.50 -7.62 15.13
C VAL A 189 7.69 -8.33 15.79
N HIS A 190 7.50 -9.48 16.42
CA HIS A 190 8.61 -10.26 16.97
C HIS A 190 9.57 -10.74 15.89
N GLN A 191 9.08 -11.22 14.74
CA GLN A 191 9.94 -11.53 13.59
C GLN A 191 10.76 -10.33 13.13
N ALA A 192 10.19 -9.12 13.14
CA ALA A 192 10.92 -7.90 12.82
C ALA A 192 12.01 -7.59 13.86
N LEU A 193 11.70 -7.74 15.15
CA LEU A 193 12.67 -7.54 16.24
C LEU A 193 13.83 -8.54 16.16
N ASP A 194 13.57 -9.79 15.80
CA ASP A 194 14.58 -10.85 15.70
C ASP A 194 15.62 -10.57 14.60
N THR A 195 15.31 -9.72 13.62
CA THR A 195 16.29 -9.25 12.62
C THR A 195 17.35 -8.31 13.18
N GLY A 196 17.10 -7.70 14.35
CA GLY A 196 17.92 -6.62 14.90
C GLY A 196 17.79 -5.28 14.17
N ALA A 197 16.81 -5.12 13.27
CA ALA A 197 16.56 -3.86 12.58
C ALA A 197 16.08 -2.75 13.53
N GLU A 198 16.46 -1.51 13.23
CA GLU A 198 16.05 -0.32 13.98
C GLU A 198 14.67 0.18 13.54
N VAL A 199 14.27 -0.10 12.29
CA VAL A 199 13.02 0.37 11.69
C VAL A 199 12.35 -0.76 10.93
N LEU A 200 11.07 -1.01 11.22
CA LEU A 200 10.19 -1.84 10.40
C LEU A 200 9.48 -0.95 9.37
N LEU A 201 9.70 -1.24 8.10
CA LEU A 201 9.04 -0.60 6.96
C LEU A 201 7.90 -1.47 6.45
N THR A 202 6.87 -0.84 5.91
CA THR A 202 5.78 -1.49 5.18
C THR A 202 5.26 -0.52 4.12
N ALA A 203 4.63 -1.06 3.08
CA ALA A 203 4.02 -0.28 2.01
C ALA A 203 2.49 -0.45 2.00
N CYS A 204 1.90 -0.63 3.18
CA CYS A 204 0.46 -0.66 3.42
C CYS A 204 0.14 0.29 4.58
N PRO A 205 -0.72 1.31 4.38
CA PRO A 205 -1.15 2.23 5.43
C PRO A 205 -1.92 1.55 6.57
#